data_AF-A0A2T4DB50-F1
#
_entry.id   AF-A0A2T4DB50-F1
#
_cell.length_a   1.000
_cell.length_b   1.000
_cell.length_c   1.000
_cell.angle_alpha   90.00
_cell.angle_beta   90.00
_cell.angle_gamma   90.00
#
_symmetry.space_group_name_H-M   'P 1'
#
loop_
_entity.id
_entity.type
_entity.pdbx_description
1 polymer ?
#
loop_
_entity_poly.entity_id
_entity_poly.type
_entity_poly.pdbx_seq_one_letter_code
_entity_poly.pdbx_strand_id
1 'polypeptide(L)'
;SVLEQLTERMRKSVPDLAIEPINKKYFSALEALNVDRENPMIVLFMGANIGNFELNEAEDFVKKIANALRKDDQLMIGFDLKKNPNMILEAYNDKKGITTSFNMNLLTRLNSELEADFEPDRFMHYPYYDPQTDIL
;
A
#
# COMPACT_ATOMS: atom_id res chain seq x y z
N SER A 1 17.91 -0.22 3.58
CA SER A 1 16.51 0.17 3.27
C SER A 1 15.55 -0.99 3.56
N VAL A 2 14.22 -0.76 3.58
CA VAL A 2 13.23 -1.87 3.70
C VAL A 2 13.39 -2.88 2.56
N LEU A 3 13.72 -2.42 1.35
CA LEU A 3 13.96 -3.28 0.18
C LEU A 3 15.17 -4.20 0.36
N GLU A 4 16.28 -3.71 0.92
CA GLU A 4 17.45 -4.56 1.22
C GLU A 4 17.10 -5.67 2.23
N GLN A 5 16.41 -5.32 3.32
CA GLN A 5 16.02 -6.30 4.34
C GLN A 5 15.08 -7.38 3.78
N LEU A 6 14.12 -6.99 2.93
CA LEU A 6 13.23 -7.94 2.25
C LEU A 6 14.00 -8.83 1.28
N THR A 7 14.92 -8.24 0.50
CA THR A 7 15.76 -8.97 -0.45
C THR A 7 16.61 -10.03 0.26
N GLU A 8 17.26 -9.66 1.36
CA GLU A 8 18.06 -10.60 2.17
C GLU A 8 17.22 -11.73 2.75
N ARG A 9 16.02 -11.44 3.25
CA ARG A 9 15.11 -12.47 3.77
C ARG A 9 14.65 -13.42 2.68
N MET A 10 14.25 -12.88 1.52
CA MET A 10 13.76 -13.68 0.40
C MET A 10 14.86 -14.59 -0.17
N ARG A 11 16.10 -14.10 -0.31
CA ARG A 11 17.26 -14.91 -0.72
C ARG A 11 17.56 -16.06 0.24
N LYS A 12 17.26 -15.90 1.54
CA LYS A 12 17.40 -16.98 2.52
C LYS A 12 16.25 -17.99 2.46
N SER A 13 15.02 -17.53 2.23
CA SER A 13 13.83 -18.39 2.23
C SER A 13 13.61 -19.14 0.91
N VAL A 14 14.01 -18.54 -0.21
CA VAL A 14 13.89 -19.13 -1.56
C VAL A 14 15.19 -18.87 -2.33
N PRO A 15 16.26 -19.65 -2.07
CA PRO A 15 17.61 -19.35 -2.55
C PRO A 15 17.75 -19.32 -4.07
N ASP A 16 16.97 -20.13 -4.78
CA ASP A 16 17.04 -20.25 -6.24
C ASP A 16 16.23 -19.17 -6.97
N LEU A 17 15.48 -18.33 -6.24
CA LEU A 17 14.70 -17.24 -6.84
C LEU A 17 15.62 -16.05 -7.13
N ALA A 18 15.73 -15.68 -8.40
CA ALA A 18 16.35 -14.42 -8.80
C ALA A 18 15.54 -13.24 -8.25
N ILE A 19 16.18 -12.38 -7.45
CA ILE A 19 15.53 -11.25 -6.78
C ILE A 19 16.25 -9.94 -7.14
N GLU A 20 15.50 -9.06 -7.79
CA GLU A 20 15.92 -7.71 -8.17
C GLU A 20 15.00 -6.67 -7.50
N PRO A 21 15.46 -5.93 -6.48
CA PRO A 21 14.65 -4.91 -5.83
C PRO A 21 14.55 -3.64 -6.69
N ILE A 22 13.34 -3.14 -6.90
CA ILE A 22 13.08 -1.90 -7.64
C ILE A 22 12.63 -0.80 -6.67
N ASN A 23 13.47 0.22 -6.48
CA ASN A 23 13.13 1.40 -5.68
C ASN A 23 12.54 2.51 -6.57
N LYS A 24 11.27 2.35 -6.95
CA LYS A 24 10.52 3.32 -7.78
C LYS A 24 9.08 3.41 -7.32
N LYS A 25 8.38 4.47 -7.74
CA LYS A 25 6.91 4.53 -7.67
C LYS A 25 6.31 3.43 -8.56
N TYR A 26 5.11 2.95 -8.22
CA TYR A 26 4.44 1.83 -8.91
C TYR A 26 4.47 1.93 -10.43
N PHE A 27 4.02 3.06 -10.99
CA PHE A 27 3.95 3.21 -12.45
C PHE A 27 5.32 3.19 -13.12
N SER A 28 6.29 3.91 -12.56
CA SER A 28 7.67 3.91 -13.07
C SER A 28 8.36 2.55 -12.92
N ALA A 29 7.92 1.72 -11.98
CA ALA A 29 8.35 0.33 -11.86
C ALA A 29 7.71 -0.55 -12.95
N LEU A 30 6.39 -0.44 -13.16
CA LEU A 30 5.65 -1.21 -14.18
C LEU A 30 6.15 -0.91 -15.60
N GLU A 31 6.41 0.36 -15.92
CA GLU A 31 6.99 0.75 -17.21
C GLU A 31 8.38 0.15 -17.40
N ALA A 32 9.21 0.14 -16.35
CA ALA A 32 10.54 -0.46 -16.39
C ALA A 32 10.50 -1.99 -16.53
N LEU A 33 9.41 -2.64 -16.13
CA LEU A 33 9.17 -4.07 -16.30
C LEU A 33 8.66 -4.45 -17.69
N ASN A 34 8.25 -3.48 -18.51
CA ASN A 34 7.88 -3.70 -19.91
C ASN A 34 9.10 -3.80 -20.85
N VAL A 35 10.17 -4.41 -20.35
CA VAL A 35 11.35 -4.83 -21.13
C VAL A 35 11.06 -6.12 -21.86
N ASP A 36 11.85 -6.38 -22.91
CA ASP A 36 11.73 -7.60 -23.70
C ASP A 36 12.00 -8.83 -22.83
N ARG A 37 10.95 -9.58 -22.56
CA ARG A 37 10.95 -10.77 -21.70
C ARG A 37 10.43 -11.96 -22.48
N GLU A 38 11.07 -13.11 -22.27
CA GLU A 38 10.69 -14.37 -22.90
C GLU A 38 9.51 -15.05 -22.18
N ASN A 39 9.40 -14.86 -20.86
CA ASN A 39 8.40 -15.54 -20.03
C ASN A 39 7.26 -14.60 -19.62
N PRO A 40 6.02 -15.11 -19.48
CA PRO A 40 4.92 -14.38 -18.87
C PRO A 40 5.22 -13.97 -17.42
N MET A 41 4.62 -12.87 -17.00
CA MET A 41 4.77 -12.29 -15.67
C MET A 41 3.46 -12.39 -14.88
N ILE A 42 3.59 -12.62 -13.57
CA ILE A 42 2.50 -12.43 -12.62
C ILE A 42 2.78 -11.18 -11.79
N VAL A 43 1.92 -10.18 -11.90
CA VAL A 43 1.95 -9.00 -11.03
C VAL A 43 1.12 -9.28 -9.79
N LEU A 44 1.75 -9.20 -8.62
CA LEU A 44 1.09 -9.36 -7.32
C LEU A 44 0.85 -7.99 -6.69
N PHE A 45 -0.41 -7.55 -6.61
CA PHE A 45 -0.80 -6.32 -5.92
C PHE A 45 -1.58 -6.66 -4.64
N MET A 46 -0.83 -6.80 -3.54
CA MET A 46 -1.33 -7.36 -2.28
C MET A 46 -1.58 -6.30 -1.21
N GLY A 47 -2.34 -6.68 -0.18
CA GLY A 47 -2.56 -5.88 1.02
C GLY A 47 -3.74 -4.90 0.95
N ALA A 48 -4.65 -5.08 -0.03
CA ALA A 48 -5.82 -4.21 -0.22
C ALA A 48 -5.50 -2.72 -0.39
N ASN A 49 -4.26 -2.38 -0.76
CA ASN A 49 -3.81 -1.00 -0.97
C ASN A 49 -4.61 -0.26 -2.06
N ILE A 50 -5.34 -0.99 -2.91
CA ILE A 50 -6.22 -0.39 -3.91
C ILE A 50 -7.36 0.41 -3.26
N GLY A 51 -7.75 0.07 -2.02
CA GLY A 51 -8.77 0.80 -1.27
C GLY A 51 -8.34 2.18 -0.78
N ASN A 52 -7.04 2.53 -0.87
CA ASN A 52 -6.54 3.86 -0.52
C ASN A 52 -6.65 4.87 -1.67
N PHE A 53 -7.17 4.45 -2.83
CA PHE A 53 -7.35 5.30 -4.00
C PHE A 53 -8.81 5.72 -4.12
N GLU A 54 -9.04 6.93 -4.62
CA GLU A 54 -10.37 7.30 -5.11
C GLU A 54 -10.76 6.40 -6.30
N LEU A 55 -12.06 6.24 -6.56
CA LEU A 55 -12.55 5.30 -7.58
C LEU A 55 -11.93 5.53 -8.97
N ASN A 56 -11.80 6.80 -9.38
CA ASN A 56 -11.17 7.19 -10.64
C ASN A 56 -9.67 6.88 -10.66
N GLU A 57 -8.97 7.10 -9.54
CA GLU A 57 -7.55 6.77 -9.42
C GLU A 57 -7.30 5.27 -9.46
N ALA A 58 -8.17 4.47 -8.81
CA ALA A 58 -8.14 3.01 -8.86
C ALA A 58 -8.39 2.50 -10.28
N GLU A 59 -9.38 3.07 -10.99
CA GLU A 59 -9.66 2.71 -12.39
C GLU A 59 -8.45 3.01 -13.30
N ASP A 60 -7.86 4.21 -13.17
CA ASP A 60 -6.68 4.59 -13.92
C ASP A 60 -5.46 3.72 -13.58
N PHE A 61 -5.32 3.32 -12.31
CA PHE A 61 -4.27 2.42 -11.86
C PHE A 61 -4.40 1.04 -12.52
N VAL A 62 -5.59 0.45 -12.50
CA VAL A 62 -5.85 -0.87 -13.11
C VAL A 62 -5.67 -0.82 -14.63
N LYS A 63 -6.13 0.25 -15.31
CA LYS A 63 -5.91 0.46 -16.75
C LYS A 63 -4.41 0.51 -17.09
N LYS A 64 -3.61 1.21 -16.28
CA LYS A 64 -2.17 1.30 -16.48
C LYS A 64 -1.48 -0.05 -16.31
N ILE A 65 -1.89 -0.86 -15.32
CA ILE A 65 -1.39 -2.23 -15.20
C ILE A 65 -1.76 -3.02 -16.46
N ALA A 66 -3.03 -3.02 -16.86
CA ALA A 66 -3.50 -3.76 -18.03
C ALA A 66 -2.73 -3.39 -19.30
N ASN A 67 -2.40 -2.11 -19.50
CA ASN A 67 -1.60 -1.64 -20.64
C ASN A 67 -0.13 -2.05 -20.59
N ALA A 68 0.42 -2.34 -19.40
CA ALA A 68 1.79 -2.80 -19.22
C ALA A 68 1.93 -4.33 -19.35
N LEU A 69 0.82 -5.06 -19.20
CA LEU A 69 0.79 -6.52 -19.32
C LEU A 69 0.74 -6.95 -20.80
N ARG A 70 1.50 -7.99 -21.11
CA ARG A 70 1.50 -8.71 -22.38
C ARG A 70 0.42 -9.79 -22.36
N LYS A 71 0.16 -10.36 -23.52
CA LYS A 71 -0.64 -11.59 -23.62
C LYS A 71 -0.02 -12.66 -22.70
N ASP A 72 -0.88 -13.39 -21.98
CA ASP A 72 -0.55 -14.46 -21.04
C ASP A 72 0.05 -14.01 -19.69
N ASP A 73 0.30 -12.72 -19.49
CA ASP A 73 0.56 -12.19 -18.15
C ASP A 73 -0.70 -12.23 -17.28
N GLN A 74 -0.49 -12.24 -15.96
CA GLN A 74 -1.57 -12.27 -14.98
C GLN A 74 -1.42 -11.16 -13.94
N LEU A 75 -2.56 -10.64 -13.50
CA LEU A 75 -2.65 -9.77 -12.33
C LEU A 75 -3.36 -10.54 -11.21
N MET A 76 -2.71 -10.65 -10.06
CA MET A 76 -3.33 -11.12 -8.82
C MET A 76 -3.46 -9.94 -7.86
N ILE A 77 -4.70 -9.56 -7.56
CA ILE A 77 -5.03 -8.42 -6.73
C ILE A 77 -6.03 -8.81 -5.65
N GLY A 78 -5.79 -8.35 -4.43
CA GLY A 78 -6.71 -8.53 -3.30
C GLY A 78 -7.51 -7.26 -3.03
N PHE A 79 -8.83 -7.42 -2.92
CA PHE A 79 -9.74 -6.36 -2.50
C PHE A 79 -10.23 -6.64 -1.09
N ASP A 80 -10.20 -5.64 -0.21
CA ASP A 80 -10.93 -5.76 1.04
C ASP A 80 -12.41 -5.44 0.80
N LEU A 81 -13.29 -6.30 1.28
CA LEU A 81 -14.73 -6.17 1.08
C LEU A 81 -15.35 -5.37 2.21
N LYS A 82 -16.49 -4.74 1.92
CA LYS A 82 -17.34 -4.14 2.95
C LYS A 82 -17.70 -5.17 4.00
N LYS A 83 -17.52 -4.80 5.26
CA LYS A 83 -17.80 -5.62 6.44
C LYS A 83 -18.73 -4.84 7.36
N ASN A 84 -19.06 -5.47 8.49
CA ASN A 84 -19.74 -4.77 9.56
C ASN A 84 -18.94 -3.50 9.96
N PRO A 85 -19.55 -2.30 9.97
CA PRO A 85 -18.89 -1.06 10.36
C PRO A 85 -18.17 -1.14 11.70
N ASN A 86 -18.73 -1.87 12.68
CA ASN A 86 -18.11 -2.03 13.99
C ASN A 86 -16.81 -2.84 13.90
N MET A 87 -16.78 -3.88 13.05
CA MET A 87 -15.55 -4.66 12.84
C MET A 87 -14.45 -3.81 12.18
N ILE A 88 -14.84 -2.94 11.25
CA ILE A 88 -13.91 -2.02 10.59
C ILE A 88 -13.40 -1.02 11.63
N LEU A 89 -14.28 -0.37 12.38
CA LEU A 89 -13.90 0.59 13.40
C LEU A 89 -12.98 -0.03 14.46
N GLU A 90 -13.25 -1.26 14.91
CA GLU A 90 -12.38 -1.97 15.86
C GLU A 90 -10.99 -2.30 15.29
N ALA A 91 -10.89 -2.57 13.99
CA ALA A 91 -9.60 -2.84 13.34
C ALA A 91 -8.70 -1.59 13.26
N TYR A 92 -9.32 -0.40 13.15
CA TYR A 92 -8.61 0.88 13.05
C TYR A 92 -8.61 1.69 14.35
N ASN A 93 -9.34 1.25 15.38
CA ASN A 93 -9.33 1.81 16.72
C ASN A 93 -8.88 0.77 17.73
N ASP A 94 -7.64 0.31 17.59
CA ASP A 94 -7.15 -0.77 18.43
C ASP A 94 -7.03 -0.32 19.89
N LYS A 95 -7.42 -1.20 20.81
CA LYS A 95 -7.41 -0.93 22.26
C LYS A 95 -6.01 -0.74 22.84
N LYS A 96 -4.95 -1.08 22.10
CA LYS A 96 -3.56 -0.90 22.53
C LYS A 96 -3.00 0.47 22.12
N GLY A 97 -3.76 1.26 21.37
CA GLY A 97 -3.40 2.61 20.93
C GLY A 97 -2.38 2.65 19.79
N ILE A 98 -2.12 1.53 19.10
CA ILE A 98 -1.09 1.45 18.06
C ILE A 98 -1.46 2.34 16.86
N THR A 99 -2.70 2.28 16.38
CA THR A 99 -3.21 3.10 15.28
C THR A 99 -3.27 4.57 15.68
N THR A 100 -3.60 4.87 16.94
CA THR A 100 -3.52 6.23 17.47
C THR A 100 -2.11 6.78 17.41
N SER A 101 -1.11 6.04 17.91
CA SER A 101 0.29 6.45 17.85
C SER A 101 0.79 6.59 16.41
N PHE A 102 0.38 5.70 15.51
CA PHE A 102 0.72 5.77 14.09
C PHE A 102 0.20 7.06 13.43
N ASN A 103 -1.07 7.41 13.67
CA ASN A 103 -1.67 8.63 13.12
C ASN A 103 -1.04 9.90 13.71
N MET A 104 -0.81 9.94 15.03
CA MET A 104 -0.21 11.10 15.69
C MET A 104 1.26 11.33 15.28
N ASN A 105 1.96 10.28 14.87
CA ASN A 105 3.32 10.40 14.36
C ASN A 105 3.43 11.29 13.10
N LEU A 106 2.33 11.48 12.34
CA LEU A 106 2.32 12.43 11.24
C LEU A 106 2.62 13.87 11.72
N LEU A 107 2.04 14.29 12.84
CA LEU A 107 2.27 15.62 13.42
C LEU A 107 3.74 15.80 13.81
N THR A 108 4.32 14.77 14.44
CA THR A 108 5.75 14.76 14.81
C THR A 108 6.64 14.89 13.57
N ARG A 109 6.32 14.16 12.49
CA ARG A 109 7.07 14.24 11.23
C ARG A 109 6.95 15.61 10.56
N LEU A 110 5.76 16.21 10.57
CA LEU A 110 5.56 17.57 10.04
C LEU A 110 6.41 18.59 10.78
N ASN A 111 6.49 18.51 12.11
CA ASN A 111 7.36 19.39 12.89
C ASN A 111 8.84 19.19 12.54
N SER A 112 9.30 17.95 12.41
CA SER A 112 10.72 17.67 12.13
C SER A 112 11.14 17.92 10.68
N GLU A 113 10.25 17.67 9.72
CA GLU A 113 10.59 17.68 8.28
C GLU A 113 10.18 18.96 7.57
N LEU A 114 9.15 19.66 8.07
CA LEU A 114 8.58 20.86 7.46
C LEU A 114 8.56 22.08 8.39
N GLU A 115 9.26 22.02 9.52
CA GLU A 115 9.34 23.11 10.52
C GLU A 115 7.96 23.58 11.04
N ALA A 116 6.99 22.65 11.10
CA ALA A 116 5.70 22.92 11.72
C ALA A 116 5.79 23.00 13.26
N ASP A 117 4.73 23.50 13.90
CA ASP A 117 4.64 23.79 15.34
C ASP A 117 3.47 23.06 16.03
N PHE A 118 3.06 21.89 15.52
CA PHE A 118 1.97 21.13 16.11
C PHE A 118 2.32 20.67 17.54
N GLU A 119 1.36 20.78 18.46
CA GLU A 119 1.44 20.18 19.80
C GLU A 119 0.60 18.89 19.82
N PRO A 120 1.20 17.68 19.71
CA PRO A 120 0.45 16.43 19.54
C PRO A 120 -0.57 16.16 20.65
N ASP A 121 -0.29 16.58 21.88
CA ASP A 121 -1.17 16.41 23.04
C ASP A 121 -2.49 17.21 22.93
N ARG A 122 -2.58 18.16 21.98
CA ARG A 122 -3.82 18.90 21.68
C ARG A 122 -4.70 18.22 20.63
N PHE A 123 -4.27 17.08 20.08
CA PHE A 123 -5.02 16.32 19.08
C PHE A 123 -5.53 15.02 19.68
N MET A 124 -6.74 14.63 19.29
CA MET A 124 -7.34 13.36 19.68
C MET A 124 -7.58 12.52 18.43
N HIS A 125 -7.19 11.23 18.50
CA HIS A 125 -7.53 10.29 17.45
C HIS A 125 -9.04 10.01 17.51
N TYR A 126 -9.73 10.31 16.41
CA TYR A 126 -11.17 10.12 16.28
C TYR A 126 -11.44 9.26 15.03
N PRO A 127 -11.47 7.93 15.17
CA PRO A 127 -11.73 7.05 14.06
C PRO A 127 -13.21 7.13 13.68
N TYR A 128 -13.48 7.23 12.39
CA TYR A 128 -14.81 7.27 11.80
C TYR A 128 -14.86 6.26 10.67
N TYR A 129 -16.03 5.70 10.38
CA TYR A 129 -16.20 4.88 9.17
C TYR A 129 -17.57 5.15 8.57
N ASP A 130 -17.59 5.54 7.31
CA ASP A 130 -18.80 5.73 6.53
C ASP A 130 -19.01 4.53 5.59
N PRO A 131 -19.99 3.66 5.84
CA PRO A 131 -20.23 2.48 5.00
C PRO A 131 -20.77 2.82 3.59
N GLN A 132 -21.27 4.04 3.37
CA GLN A 132 -21.76 4.46 2.06
C GLN A 132 -20.60 4.84 1.13
N THR A 133 -19.61 5.55 1.67
CA THR A 133 -18.46 6.05 0.93
C THR A 133 -17.19 5.21 1.10
N ASP A 134 -17.20 4.25 2.04
CA ASP A 134 -16.05 3.47 2.49
C ASP A 134 -14.87 4.30 3.03
N ILE A 135 -15.13 5.55 3.43
CA ILE A 135 -14.14 6.42 4.04
C ILE A 135 -13.92 6.00 5.49
N LEU A 136 -12.65 5.92 5.89
CA LEU A 136 -12.19 5.63 7.25
C LEU A 136 -11.26 6.73 7.78
#